data_AF-A0A5D2K531-F1
#
_entry.id   AF-A0A5D2K531-F1
#
_cell.length_a   1.000
_cell.length_b   1.000
_cell.length_c   1.000
_cell.angle_alpha   90.00
_cell.angle_beta   90.00
_cell.angle_gamma   90.00
#
_symmetry.space_group_name_H-M   'P 1'
#
loop_
_entity.id
_entity.type
_entity.pdbx_description
1 polymer ?
#
loop_
_entity_poly.entity_id
_entity_poly.type
_entity_poly.pdbx_seq_one_letter_code
_entity_poly.pdbx_strand_id
1 'polypeptide(L)' 'MVIQGEPGAVIRGKKGAGGATVKKTNQALIIGIYDEPVTPGQCNMIVERLGDYLIDQGV' A
#
# COMPACT_ATOMS: atom_id res chain seq x y z
N MET A 1 11.31 8.53 -1.17
CA MET A 1 12.01 7.71 -2.20
C MET A 1 11.09 6.57 -2.60
N VAL A 2 10.92 6.31 -3.90
CA VAL A 2 10.17 5.14 -4.38
C VAL A 2 11.02 3.88 -4.12
N ILE A 3 10.40 2.83 -3.61
CA ILE A 3 11.02 1.52 -3.40
C ILE A 3 10.27 0.45 -4.19
N GLN A 4 10.74 -0.80 -4.16
CA GLN A 4 10.14 -1.90 -4.92
C GLN A 4 8.65 -2.09 -4.55
N GLY A 5 7.79 -1.81 -5.53
CA GLY A 5 6.35 -2.11 -5.52
C GLY A 5 6.02 -3.30 -6.42
N GLU A 6 4.79 -3.31 -6.93
CA GLU A 6 4.30 -4.30 -7.89
C GLU A 6 3.80 -3.57 -9.15
N PRO A 7 4.31 -3.92 -10.35
CA PRO A 7 3.91 -3.26 -11.59
C PRO A 7 2.39 -3.28 -11.79
N GLY A 8 1.80 -2.09 -11.93
CA GLY A 8 0.36 -1.93 -12.16
C GLY A 8 -0.54 -2.16 -10.93
N ALA A 9 -0.01 -2.59 -9.79
CA ALA A 9 -0.80 -2.94 -8.61
C ALA A 9 -0.42 -2.15 -7.35
N VAL A 10 0.87 -1.99 -7.05
CA VAL A 10 1.33 -1.41 -5.76
C VAL A 10 2.47 -0.43 -5.97
N ILE A 11 2.36 0.76 -5.38
CA ILE A 11 3.46 1.73 -5.24
C ILE A 11 3.86 1.80 -3.78
N ARG A 12 5.17 1.74 -3.51
CA ARG A 12 5.72 1.83 -2.16
C ARG A 12 6.70 3.00 -2.07
N GLY A 13 6.58 3.78 -1.00
CA GLY A 13 7.42 4.93 -0.71
C GLY A 13 8.05 4.83 0.67
N LYS A 14 9.28 5.34 0.79
CA LYS A 14 10.01 5.45 2.07
C LYS A 14 10.47 6.88 2.33
N LYS A 15 10.32 7.35 3.57
CA LYS A 15 10.80 8.64 4.07
C LYS A 15 11.34 8.46 5.49
N GLY A 16 12.67 8.36 5.62
CA GLY A 16 13.30 8.09 6.91
C GLY A 16 12.85 6.73 7.45
N ALA A 17 12.35 6.72 8.67
CA ALA A 17 11.78 5.52 9.30
C ALA A 17 10.34 5.21 8.87
N GLY A 18 9.58 6.23 8.47
CA GLY A 18 8.24 6.08 7.93
C GLY A 18 8.19 5.84 6.41
N GLY A 19 6.98 5.75 5.91
CA GLY A 19 6.72 5.55 4.48
C GLY A 19 5.24 5.46 4.16
N ALA A 20 4.96 5.01 2.94
CA ALA A 20 3.60 4.82 2.48
C ALA A 20 3.49 3.64 1.51
N THR A 21 2.32 3.02 1.49
CA THR A 21 1.94 1.99 0.53
C THR A 21 0.66 2.43 -0.15
N VAL A 22 0.63 2.35 -1.48
CA VAL A 22 -0.51 2.69 -2.31
C VAL A 22 -0.89 1.46 -3.12
N LYS A 23 -2.08 0.91 -2.89
CA LYS A 23 -2.65 -0.20 -3.66
C LYS A 23 -3.73 0.33 -4.60
N LYS A 24 -3.59 0.01 -5.88
CA LYS A 24 -4.59 0.33 -6.91
C LYS A 24 -5.71 -0.71 -6.88
N THR A 25 -6.97 -0.27 -6.89
CA THR A 25 -8.15 -1.09 -7.19
C THR A 25 -8.73 -0.71 -8.56
N ASN A 26 -9.90 -1.22 -8.94
CA ASN A 26 -10.49 -0.87 -10.24
C ASN A 26 -10.97 0.59 -10.29
N GLN A 27 -11.43 1.13 -9.15
CA GLN A 27 -12.09 2.43 -9.03
C GLN A 27 -11.45 3.36 -7.98
N ALA A 28 -10.55 2.83 -7.12
CA ALA A 28 -9.98 3.57 -6.01
C ALA A 28 -8.46 3.35 -5.84
N LEU A 29 -7.86 4.19 -4.98
CA LEU A 29 -6.51 4.03 -4.48
C LEU A 29 -6.58 3.90 -2.96
N ILE A 30 -6.04 2.82 -2.43
CA ILE A 30 -5.90 2.63 -0.98
C ILE A 30 -4.53 3.11 -0.58
N ILE A 31 -4.47 4.10 0.32
CA ILE A 31 -3.25 4.73 0.76
C ILE A 31 -3.07 4.48 2.25
N GLY A 32 -2.02 3.73 2.60
CA GLY A 32 -1.55 3.64 3.99
C GLY A 32 -0.28 4.46 4.15
N ILE A 33 -0.24 5.26 5.21
CA ILE A 33 0.96 5.98 5.64
C ILE A 33 1.34 5.40 7.00
N TYR A 34 2.62 5.10 7.18
CA TYR A 34 3.13 4.58 8.44
C TYR A 34 4.33 5.40 8.91
N ASP A 35 4.51 5.38 10.22
CA ASP A 35 5.72 5.85 10.90
C ASP A 35 6.08 4.84 11.99
N GLU A 36 7.22 5.03 12.65
CA GLU A 36 7.60 4.18 13.78
C GLU A 36 6.50 4.17 14.87
N PRO A 37 6.21 3.00 15.49
CA PRO A 37 6.93 1.73 15.40
C PRO A 37 6.40 0.77 14.30
N VAL A 38 5.53 1.24 13.40
CA VAL A 38 4.93 0.39 12.37
C VAL A 38 5.96 0.11 11.27
N THR A 39 6.16 -1.17 10.98
CA THR A 39 7.10 -1.58 9.94
C THR A 39 6.48 -1.48 8.54
N PRO A 40 7.30 -1.33 7.48
CA PRO A 40 6.81 -1.31 6.10
C PRO A 40 5.97 -2.55 5.74
N GLY A 41 6.36 -3.73 6.23
CA GLY A 41 5.65 -4.99 5.97
C GLY A 41 4.25 -5.02 6.58
N GLN A 42 4.06 -4.42 7.76
CA GLN A 42 2.74 -4.31 8.37
C GLN A 42 1.82 -3.38 7.58
N CYS A 43 2.33 -2.23 7.12
CA CYS A 43 1.55 -1.32 6.27
C CYS A 43 1.14 -1.98 4.95
N ASN A 44 2.09 -2.64 4.27
CA ASN A 44 1.83 -3.39 3.05
C ASN A 44 0.69 -4.40 3.24
N MET A 45 0.79 -5.25 4.26
CA MET A 45 -0.20 -6.28 4.53
C MET A 45 -1.61 -5.71 4.70
N ILE A 46 -1.76 -4.59 5.41
CA ILE A 46 -3.08 -3.98 5.66
C ILE A 46 -3.64 -3.37 4.38
N VAL A 47 -2.83 -2.56 3.69
CA VAL A 47 -3.26 -1.82 2.48
C VAL A 47 -3.57 -2.77 1.33
N GLU A 48 -2.70 -3.76 1.12
CA GLU A 48 -2.83 -4.69 0.00
C GLU A 48 -4.02 -5.64 0.20
N ARG A 49 -4.21 -6.19 1.42
CA ARG A 49 -5.38 -7.05 1.71
C ARG A 49 -6.71 -6.32 1.57
N LEU A 50 -6.79 -5.07 2.01
CA LEU A 50 -8.01 -4.27 1.82
C LEU A 50 -8.25 -4.01 0.32
N GLY A 51 -7.21 -3.68 -0.44
CA GLY A 51 -7.35 -3.46 -1.87
C GLY A 51 -7.74 -4.74 -2.63
N ASP A 52 -7.19 -5.90 -2.27
CA ASP A 52 -7.57 -7.18 -2.86
C ASP A 52 -9.05 -7.49 -2.57
N TYR A 53 -9.50 -7.28 -1.33
CA TYR A 53 -10.92 -7.43 -0.98
C TYR A 53 -11.83 -6.50 -1.80
N LEU A 54 -11.44 -5.23 -1.99
CA LEU A 54 -12.22 -4.29 -2.78
C LEU A 54 -12.26 -4.67 -4.27
N ILE A 55 -11.15 -5.15 -4.82
CA ILE A 55 -11.09 -5.70 -6.19
C ILE A 55 -12.06 -6.88 -6.33
N ASP A 56 -12.09 -7.80 -5.35
CA ASP A 56 -13.01 -8.94 -5.35
C ASP A 56 -14.49 -8.52 -5.27
N GLN A 57 -14.78 -7.35 -4.68
CA GLN A 57 -16.13 -6.76 -4.67
C GLN A 57 -16.45 -5.96 -5.95
N GLY A 58 -15.54 -5.89 -6.92
CA GLY A 58 -15.72 -5.14 -8.17
C GLY A 58 -15.43 -3.64 -8.07
N VAL A 59 -14.73 -3.22 -7.00
CA VAL A 59 -14.29 -1.84 -6.73
C VAL A 59 -12.83 -1.65 -7.12
#